data_AF-A0A419DBC8-F1
#
_entry.id   AF-A0A419DBC8-F1
#
_cell.length_a   1.000
_cell.length_b   1.000
_cell.length_c   1.000
_cell.angle_alpha   90.00
_cell.angle_beta   90.00
_cell.angle_gamma   90.00
#
_symmetry.space_group_name_H-M   'P 1'
#
loop_
_entity.id
_entity.type
_entity.pdbx_description
1 polymer ?
#
loop_
_entity_poly.entity_id
_entity_poly.type
_entity_poly.pdbx_seq_one_letter_code
_entity_poly.pdbx_strand_id
1 'polypeptide(L)'
;MKKALLIYLVLALTLPMVLIAGCKSSAPSNTSKMEVATTFVFTKQPTGAAPGKAFTTQPVVAVTDPYGNVILGYTGAITLAITHGTGASGAKLSGKITVDVSGGTATFTDLSIDIVGSGYSLTATSGSLIPTSSKNFDVAVPTPPTKT
;
A
#
# COMPACT_ATOMS: atom_id res chain seq x y z
N MET A 1 66.60 34.34 16.64
CA MET A 1 66.05 34.81 15.35
C MET A 1 65.41 33.61 14.65
N LYS A 2 64.08 33.62 14.40
CA LYS A 2 63.33 32.93 13.32
C LYS A 2 63.55 31.40 13.17
N LYS A 3 62.59 30.46 13.14
CA LYS A 3 61.14 30.41 12.88
C LYS A 3 60.66 28.95 13.18
N ALA A 4 59.39 28.84 13.60
CA ALA A 4 58.38 27.76 13.45
C ALA A 4 58.76 26.34 12.95
N LEU A 5 58.13 25.28 13.50
CA LEU A 5 56.90 24.66 12.94
C LEU A 5 56.61 23.25 13.54
N LEU A 6 55.39 23.06 14.07
CA LEU A 6 54.57 21.82 14.27
C LEU A 6 55.12 20.69 15.21
N ILE A 7 54.55 20.38 16.39
CA ILE A 7 53.20 19.85 16.75
C ILE A 7 52.92 18.43 16.23
N TYR A 8 52.71 17.50 17.19
CA TYR A 8 52.15 16.12 17.22
C TYR A 8 53.13 15.20 17.96
N LEU A 9 53.07 14.96 19.28
CA LEU A 9 52.01 14.52 20.20
C LEU A 9 51.36 13.17 19.82
N VAL A 10 51.40 12.27 20.82
CA VAL A 10 50.57 11.06 21.06
C VAL A 10 51.11 9.68 20.60
N LEU A 11 52.01 9.12 21.41
CA LEU A 11 51.87 7.86 22.18
C LEU A 11 50.67 6.92 21.84
N ALA A 12 50.92 5.68 21.38
CA ALA A 12 50.37 4.43 21.98
C ALA A 12 50.56 3.16 21.11
N LEU A 13 51.27 2.19 21.68
CA LEU A 13 50.93 0.77 21.82
C LEU A 13 50.34 0.00 20.62
N THR A 14 51.17 -0.77 19.92
CA THR A 14 50.73 -1.82 18.99
C THR A 14 50.39 -3.10 19.78
N LEU A 15 49.10 -3.40 19.95
CA LEU A 15 48.62 -4.76 20.25
C LEU A 15 47.97 -5.34 18.99
N PRO A 16 48.34 -6.56 18.54
CA PRO A 16 47.63 -7.22 17.46
C PRO A 16 46.38 -7.88 18.04
N MET A 17 45.21 -7.24 17.88
CA MET A 17 43.94 -7.89 18.19
C MET A 17 43.52 -8.74 16.99
N VAL A 18 43.92 -10.02 17.00
CA VAL A 18 43.27 -11.06 16.21
C VAL A 18 41.97 -11.41 16.93
N LEU A 19 40.82 -11.12 16.32
CA LEU A 19 39.56 -11.75 16.66
C LEU A 19 38.98 -12.39 15.40
N ILE A 20 39.15 -13.70 15.27
CA ILE A 20 38.40 -14.53 14.33
C ILE A 20 37.16 -14.98 15.08
N ALA A 21 35.99 -14.46 14.71
CA ALA A 21 34.71 -15.12 14.96
C ALA A 21 33.62 -14.54 14.05
N GLY A 22 33.14 -15.39 13.14
CA GLY A 22 31.86 -15.23 12.45
C GLY A 22 31.94 -14.39 11.19
N CYS A 23 31.91 -15.05 10.04
CA CYS A 23 31.44 -14.46 8.79
C CYS A 23 30.11 -13.76 9.09
N LYS A 24 30.09 -12.42 9.19
CA LYS A 24 28.84 -11.67 9.10
C LYS A 24 28.33 -11.96 7.71
N SER A 25 27.30 -12.81 7.68
CA SER A 25 26.52 -13.22 6.52
C SER A 25 26.52 -12.10 5.49
N SER A 26 27.26 -12.30 4.40
CA SER A 26 27.11 -11.50 3.20
C SER A 26 25.72 -11.81 2.69
N ALA A 27 24.71 -11.07 3.15
CA ALA A 27 23.45 -11.04 2.44
C ALA A 27 23.77 -10.60 1.00
N PRO A 28 23.27 -11.31 -0.01
CA PRO A 28 23.67 -11.11 -1.40
C PRO A 28 23.41 -9.66 -1.78
N SER A 29 24.27 -9.12 -2.65
CA SER A 29 23.89 -7.97 -3.46
C SER A 29 22.68 -8.41 -4.29
N ASN A 30 21.48 -8.25 -3.73
CA ASN A 30 20.25 -8.31 -4.50
C ASN A 30 20.36 -7.11 -5.43
N THR A 31 20.82 -7.38 -6.65
CA THR A 31 20.62 -6.52 -7.80
C THR A 31 19.18 -6.10 -7.74
N SER A 32 18.94 -4.86 -7.30
CA SER A 32 17.64 -4.24 -7.30
C SER A 32 17.22 -4.18 -8.76
N LYS A 33 16.58 -5.25 -9.26
CA LYS A 33 15.57 -5.09 -10.29
C LYS A 33 14.71 -3.97 -9.72
N MET A 34 14.81 -2.78 -10.29
CA MET A 34 13.91 -1.69 -9.98
C MET A 34 12.53 -2.27 -10.26
N GLU A 35 11.88 -2.75 -9.21
CA GLU A 35 10.54 -3.28 -9.31
C GLU A 35 9.67 -2.04 -9.35
N VAL A 36 9.55 -1.51 -10.55
CA VAL A 36 8.84 -0.25 -10.80
C VAL A 36 7.37 -0.54 -10.62
N ALA A 37 6.81 0.01 -9.55
CA ALA A 37 5.37 0.05 -9.35
C ALA A 37 4.73 0.63 -10.61
N THR A 38 3.79 -0.12 -11.19
CA THR A 38 3.12 0.27 -12.44
C THR A 38 1.61 0.18 -12.33
N THR A 39 1.10 -0.84 -11.64
CA THR A 39 -0.34 -1.15 -11.57
C THR A 39 -0.77 -1.49 -10.14
N PHE A 40 -2.06 -1.75 -9.96
CA PHE A 40 -2.63 -2.24 -8.72
C PHE A 40 -3.32 -3.58 -8.93
N VAL A 41 -3.47 -4.35 -7.85
CA VAL A 41 -4.34 -5.52 -7.81
C VAL A 41 -5.19 -5.51 -6.55
N PHE A 42 -6.48 -5.75 -6.70
CA PHE A 42 -7.38 -5.97 -5.57
C PHE A 42 -7.23 -7.41 -5.09
N THR A 43 -6.42 -7.63 -4.04
CA THR A 43 -6.21 -8.95 -3.43
C THR A 43 -7.43 -9.39 -2.61
N LYS A 44 -8.21 -8.43 -2.12
CA LYS A 44 -9.53 -8.64 -1.54
C LYS A 44 -10.52 -7.68 -2.18
N GLN A 45 -11.59 -8.22 -2.74
CA GLN A 45 -12.64 -7.43 -3.41
C GLN A 45 -13.57 -6.81 -2.36
N PRO A 46 -14.08 -5.59 -2.60
CA PRO A 46 -15.14 -5.04 -1.78
C PRO A 46 -16.43 -5.84 -1.99
N THR A 47 -17.19 -6.05 -0.92
CA THR A 47 -18.61 -6.43 -1.03
C THR A 47 -19.43 -5.38 -0.31
N GLY A 48 -20.51 -4.93 -0.96
CA GLY A 48 -21.30 -3.84 -0.42
C GLY A 48 -22.01 -4.18 0.88
N ALA A 49 -22.85 -3.25 1.29
CA ALA A 49 -23.57 -3.30 2.55
C ALA A 49 -24.88 -2.50 2.41
N ALA A 50 -25.58 -2.34 3.53
CA ALA A 50 -26.64 -1.34 3.64
C ALA A 50 -26.06 0.07 3.41
N PRO A 51 -26.85 1.01 2.85
CA PRO A 51 -26.43 2.39 2.66
C PRO A 51 -25.91 3.01 3.97
N GLY A 52 -24.76 3.66 3.91
CA GLY A 52 -24.09 4.30 5.04
C GLY A 52 -23.49 3.32 6.06
N LYS A 53 -23.50 2.01 5.79
CA LYS A 53 -22.80 1.00 6.60
C LYS A 53 -21.48 0.61 5.96
N ALA A 54 -20.53 0.25 6.81
CA ALA A 54 -19.25 -0.29 6.36
C ALA A 54 -19.49 -1.53 5.50
N PHE A 55 -18.69 -1.67 4.44
CA PHE A 55 -18.71 -2.84 3.58
C PHE A 55 -18.53 -4.13 4.38
N THR A 56 -19.28 -5.16 4.01
CA THR A 56 -19.22 -6.49 4.63
C THR A 56 -17.84 -7.13 4.42
N THR A 57 -17.25 -6.89 3.25
CA THR A 57 -15.87 -7.23 2.92
C THR A 57 -15.15 -5.95 2.53
N GLN A 58 -14.17 -5.54 3.33
CA GLN A 58 -13.35 -4.37 3.00
C GLN A 58 -12.27 -4.73 1.97
N PRO A 59 -11.99 -3.83 1.01
CA PRO A 59 -11.01 -4.09 -0.03
C PRO A 59 -9.57 -4.03 0.50
N VAL A 60 -8.71 -4.80 -0.16
CA VAL A 60 -7.26 -4.76 0.04
C VAL A 60 -6.62 -4.63 -1.32
N VAL A 61 -5.71 -3.67 -1.46
CA VAL A 61 -5.08 -3.33 -2.74
C VAL A 61 -3.57 -3.46 -2.60
N ALA A 62 -2.95 -4.25 -3.46
CA ALA A 62 -1.51 -4.35 -3.56
C ALA A 62 -0.99 -3.57 -4.77
N VAL A 63 0.21 -3.00 -4.63
CA VAL A 63 0.93 -2.33 -5.72
C VAL A 63 1.79 -3.35 -6.44
N THR A 64 1.69 -3.42 -7.76
CA THR A 64 2.36 -4.44 -8.57
C THR A 64 3.18 -3.88 -9.72
N ASP A 65 4.17 -4.66 -10.16
CA ASP A 65 4.82 -4.46 -11.45
C ASP A 65 3.94 -5.00 -12.61
N PRO A 66 4.31 -4.78 -13.88
CA PRO A 66 3.57 -5.30 -15.03
C PRO A 66 3.50 -6.84 -15.12
N TYR A 67 4.32 -7.54 -14.34
CA TYR A 67 4.37 -9.00 -14.27
C TYR A 67 3.54 -9.56 -13.10
N GLY A 68 2.89 -8.68 -12.31
CA GLY A 68 2.06 -9.06 -11.17
C GLY A 68 2.82 -9.29 -9.86
N ASN A 69 4.10 -8.92 -9.78
CA ASN A 69 4.87 -9.02 -8.54
C ASN A 69 4.52 -7.85 -7.61
N VAL A 70 4.36 -8.12 -6.31
CA VAL A 70 4.03 -7.08 -5.32
C VAL A 70 5.29 -6.31 -4.91
N ILE A 71 5.22 -4.98 -5.01
CA ILE A 71 6.33 -4.08 -4.72
C ILE A 71 6.37 -3.73 -3.24
N LEU A 72 7.15 -4.49 -2.45
CA LEU A 72 7.22 -4.32 -1.00
C LEU A 72 7.80 -2.95 -0.56
N GLY A 73 8.65 -2.35 -1.38
CA GLY A 73 9.32 -1.07 -1.11
C GLY A 73 8.53 0.17 -1.51
N TYR A 74 7.28 0.03 -1.96
CA TYR A 74 6.47 1.18 -2.34
C TYR A 74 6.00 1.99 -1.11
N THR A 75 6.31 3.28 -1.07
CA THR A 75 6.01 4.18 0.07
C THR A 75 4.93 5.23 -0.23
N GLY A 76 4.15 5.07 -1.30
CA GLY A 76 3.04 5.97 -1.64
C GLY A 76 1.75 5.63 -0.91
N ALA A 77 0.72 6.45 -1.10
CA ALA A 77 -0.62 6.22 -0.57
C ALA A 77 -1.61 5.88 -1.69
N ILE A 78 -2.46 4.87 -1.48
CA ILE A 78 -3.52 4.51 -2.43
C ILE A 78 -4.80 5.23 -2.05
N THR A 79 -5.42 5.87 -3.03
CA THR A 79 -6.75 6.49 -2.91
C THR A 79 -7.76 5.70 -3.71
N LEU A 80 -8.88 5.36 -3.06
CA LEU A 80 -10.04 4.74 -3.69
C LEU A 80 -11.13 5.78 -3.97
N ALA A 81 -11.76 5.67 -5.13
CA ALA A 81 -12.93 6.45 -5.52
C ALA A 81 -13.96 5.57 -6.21
N ILE A 82 -15.23 5.98 -6.22
CA ILE A 82 -16.26 5.30 -7.03
C ILE A 82 -15.91 5.49 -8.50
N THR A 83 -15.88 4.39 -9.26
CA THR A 83 -15.63 4.43 -10.70
C THR A 83 -16.75 5.23 -11.39
N HIS A 84 -16.38 6.20 -12.23
CA HIS A 84 -17.35 7.01 -12.97
C HIS A 84 -18.30 6.13 -13.80
N GLY A 85 -19.59 6.46 -13.78
CA GLY A 85 -20.64 5.73 -14.50
C GLY A 85 -21.10 4.44 -13.83
N THR A 86 -20.66 4.17 -12.59
CA THR A 86 -21.09 2.99 -11.81
C THR A 86 -21.95 3.37 -10.62
N GLY A 87 -22.86 2.48 -10.23
CA GLY A 87 -23.78 2.72 -9.11
C GLY A 87 -24.77 3.85 -9.33
N ALA A 88 -25.29 4.41 -8.24
CA ALA A 88 -26.21 5.54 -8.29
C ALA A 88 -25.48 6.88 -8.41
N SER A 89 -26.03 7.79 -9.22
CA SER A 89 -25.52 9.15 -9.36
C SER A 89 -25.57 9.91 -8.02
N GLY A 90 -24.50 10.64 -7.71
CA GLY A 90 -24.38 11.39 -6.46
C GLY A 90 -23.98 10.55 -5.24
N ALA A 91 -23.75 9.25 -5.39
CA ALA A 91 -23.27 8.39 -4.31
C ALA A 91 -21.88 8.83 -3.83
N LYS A 92 -21.66 8.78 -2.51
CA LYS A 92 -20.44 9.21 -1.84
C LYS A 92 -19.75 8.02 -1.17
N LEU A 93 -18.48 7.82 -1.52
CA LEU A 93 -17.59 6.96 -0.75
C LEU A 93 -17.18 7.69 0.54
N SER A 94 -17.34 7.01 1.68
CA SER A 94 -16.99 7.51 3.01
C SER A 94 -16.08 6.52 3.74
N GLY A 95 -15.41 7.00 4.79
CA GLY A 95 -14.37 6.26 5.52
C GLY A 95 -12.96 6.74 5.15
N LYS A 96 -11.95 5.95 5.47
CA LYS A 96 -10.55 6.21 5.13
C LYS A 96 -10.28 5.81 3.68
N ILE A 97 -10.64 6.68 2.75
CA ILE A 97 -10.48 6.45 1.29
C ILE A 97 -9.04 6.53 0.80
N THR A 98 -8.13 7.11 1.59
CA THR A 98 -6.69 7.18 1.31
C THR A 98 -5.91 6.47 2.41
N VAL A 99 -5.11 5.48 2.03
CA VAL A 99 -4.32 4.66 2.95
C VAL A 99 -2.88 4.57 2.46
N ASP A 100 -1.93 4.86 3.35
CA ASP A 100 -0.51 4.64 3.10
C ASP A 100 -0.21 3.15 2.90
N VAL A 101 0.59 2.84 1.89
CA VAL A 101 0.97 1.46 1.58
C VAL A 101 2.04 1.00 2.57
N SER A 102 1.84 -0.20 3.13
CA SER A 102 2.81 -0.87 4.00
C SER A 102 3.11 -2.27 3.47
N GLY A 103 4.39 -2.59 3.22
CA GLY A 103 4.78 -3.86 2.63
C GLY A 103 4.12 -4.11 1.27
N GLY A 104 3.97 -3.06 0.45
CA GLY A 104 3.34 -3.14 -0.89
C GLY A 104 1.82 -3.29 -0.90
N THR A 105 1.16 -3.27 0.26
CA THR A 105 -0.31 -3.41 0.36
C THR A 105 -0.96 -2.26 1.14
N ALA A 106 -2.11 -1.78 0.68
CA ALA A 106 -3.02 -0.90 1.41
C ALA A 106 -4.27 -1.69 1.83
N THR A 107 -4.56 -1.66 3.13
CA THR A 107 -5.75 -2.29 3.71
C THR A 107 -6.75 -1.23 4.14
N PHE A 108 -7.97 -1.33 3.61
CA PHE A 108 -9.07 -0.46 3.97
C PHE A 108 -9.95 -1.15 5.02
N THR A 109 -10.57 -0.40 5.94
CA THR A 109 -11.27 -0.98 7.10
C THR A 109 -12.67 -0.42 7.35
N ASP A 110 -12.98 0.75 6.82
CA ASP A 110 -14.18 1.52 7.18
C ASP A 110 -14.90 2.13 5.97
N LEU A 111 -14.64 1.62 4.76
CA LEU A 111 -15.30 2.12 3.56
C LEU A 111 -16.79 1.82 3.57
N SER A 112 -17.56 2.80 3.10
CA SER A 112 -19.02 2.74 2.98
C SER A 112 -19.51 3.63 1.84
N ILE A 113 -20.68 3.30 1.28
CA ILE A 113 -21.40 4.11 0.29
C ILE A 113 -22.79 4.40 0.85
N ASP A 114 -23.25 5.63 0.70
CA ASP A 114 -24.46 6.18 1.32
C ASP A 114 -25.76 5.95 0.52
N ILE A 115 -25.67 5.69 -0.78
CA ILE A 115 -26.83 5.50 -1.65
C ILE A 115 -26.95 4.03 -2.08
N VAL A 116 -28.19 3.54 -2.09
CA VAL A 116 -28.54 2.21 -2.64
C VAL A 116 -28.34 2.23 -4.15
N GLY A 117 -27.70 1.20 -4.68
CA GLY A 117 -27.46 1.07 -6.11
C GLY A 117 -26.76 -0.24 -6.44
N SER A 118 -26.85 -0.63 -7.70
CA SER A 118 -26.20 -1.84 -8.22
C SER A 118 -25.01 -1.51 -9.11
N GLY A 119 -24.08 -2.44 -9.19
CA GLY A 119 -22.94 -2.35 -10.10
C GLY A 119 -21.89 -1.31 -9.72
N TYR A 120 -21.79 -0.92 -8.45
CA TYR A 120 -20.70 -0.07 -7.96
C TYR A 120 -19.34 -0.72 -8.23
N SER A 121 -18.36 0.10 -8.58
CA SER A 121 -16.95 -0.29 -8.68
C SER A 121 -16.08 0.76 -8.00
N LEU A 122 -14.95 0.35 -7.44
CA LEU A 122 -13.95 1.24 -6.87
C LEU A 122 -12.71 1.27 -7.73
N THR A 123 -12.20 2.46 -8.05
CA THR A 123 -10.94 2.64 -8.75
C THR A 123 -9.85 3.03 -7.77
N ALA A 124 -8.75 2.27 -7.77
CA ALA A 124 -7.53 2.58 -7.06
C ALA A 124 -6.62 3.48 -7.89
N THR A 125 -6.11 4.52 -7.25
CA THR A 125 -5.20 5.50 -7.83
C THR A 125 -4.07 5.81 -6.86
N SER A 126 -2.89 6.07 -7.40
CA SER A 126 -1.76 6.58 -6.63
C SER A 126 -0.70 7.15 -7.58
N GLY A 127 -0.36 8.44 -7.41
CA GLY A 127 0.63 9.12 -8.24
C GLY A 127 0.39 8.92 -9.74
N SER A 128 1.41 8.42 -10.44
CA SER A 128 1.41 8.13 -11.88
C SER A 128 1.14 6.66 -12.23
N LEU A 129 0.73 5.83 -11.26
CA LEU A 129 0.42 4.42 -11.51
C LEU A 129 -0.87 4.28 -12.32
N ILE A 130 -0.96 3.21 -13.11
CA ILE A 130 -2.12 2.92 -13.94
C ILE A 130 -3.30 2.59 -13.02
N PRO A 131 -4.41 3.35 -13.05
CA PRO A 131 -5.57 3.08 -12.24
C PRO A 131 -6.15 1.69 -12.51
N THR A 132 -6.65 1.03 -11.47
CA THR A 132 -7.30 -0.28 -11.60
C THR A 132 -8.62 -0.26 -10.87
N SER A 133 -9.63 -0.91 -11.45
CA SER A 133 -10.97 -0.99 -10.87
C SER A 133 -11.24 -2.34 -10.21
N SER A 134 -12.07 -2.35 -9.17
CA SER A 134 -12.55 -3.56 -8.52
C SER A 134 -13.56 -4.29 -9.40
N LYS A 135 -13.97 -5.49 -8.96
CA LYS A 135 -15.20 -6.10 -9.45
C LYS A 135 -16.41 -5.24 -9.05
N ASN A 136 -17.50 -5.41 -9.78
CA ASN A 136 -18.78 -4.80 -9.44
C ASN A 136 -19.37 -5.40 -8.16
N PHE A 137 -20.06 -4.57 -7.38
CA PHE A 137 -20.80 -4.95 -6.18
C PHE A 137 -22.02 -4.04 -5.98
N ASP A 138 -22.96 -4.49 -5.15
CA ASP A 138 -24.21 -3.77 -4.90
C ASP A 138 -24.27 -3.23 -3.47
N VAL A 139 -24.86 -2.04 -3.32
CA VAL A 139 -25.25 -1.47 -2.03
C VAL A 139 -26.77 -1.59 -1.96
N ALA A 140 -27.25 -2.43 -1.05
CA ALA A 140 -28.67 -2.78 -0.97
C ALA A 140 -29.15 -2.73 0.48
N VAL A 141 -30.40 -2.32 0.67
CA VAL A 141 -31.05 -2.47 1.97
C VAL A 141 -31.24 -3.97 2.23
N PRO A 142 -30.85 -4.50 3.40
CA PRO A 142 -31.12 -5.89 3.73
C PRO A 142 -32.64 -6.10 3.70
N THR A 143 -33.10 -7.03 2.88
CA THR A 143 -34.50 -7.43 2.89
C THR A 143 -34.80 -8.09 4.24
N PRO A 144 -35.87 -7.69 4.95
CA PRO A 144 -36.32 -8.42 6.12
C PRO A 144 -36.55 -9.89 5.73
N PRO A 145 -36.14 -10.87 6.56
CA PRO A 145 -36.45 -12.26 6.27
C PRO A 145 -37.97 -12.41 6.21
N THR A 146 -38.49 -12.88 5.08
CA THR A 146 -39.91 -13.19 4.93
C THR A 146 -40.24 -14.31 5.90
N LYS A 147 -41.00 -14.01 6.96
CA LYS A 147 -41.53 -15.02 7.86
C LYS A 147 -42.47 -15.92 7.04
N THR A 148 -42.06 -17.16 6.84
CA THR A 148 -42.87 -18.22 6.22
C THR A 148 -43.88 -18.75 7.23
#